data_AF-A0A534S9D3-F1
#
_entry.id   AF-A0A534S9D3-F1
#
_cell.length_a   1.000
_cell.length_b   1.000
_cell.length_c   1.000
_cell.angle_alpha   90.00
_cell.angle_beta   90.00
_cell.angle_gamma   90.00
#
_symmetry.space_group_name_H-M   'P 1'
#
loop_
_entity.id
_entity.type
_entity.pdbx_description
1 polymer ?
#
loop_
_entity_poly.entity_id
_entity_poly.type
_entity_poly.pdbx_seq_one_letter_code
_entity_poly.pdbx_strand_id
1 'polypeptide(L)'
;MPRAVACPDKFKGTATATEIAAAIAAAAEARGWNCDQVPVADGGEGTLEALGALGGRIRRSQVMGPLGDPVTAEWRLSRELAVVEMARASGLALVGGAEGNDPLAANTYGAGELISAAVDAGATEVIVGVGGSATTDGGLGAVRAL
;
A
#
# COMPACT_ATOMS: atom_id res chain seq x y z
N MET A 1 -28.78 -20.77 -4.82
CA MET A 1 -27.53 -20.98 -4.06
C MET A 1 -27.19 -19.68 -3.34
N PRO A 2 -26.88 -19.70 -2.03
CA PRO A 2 -26.44 -18.50 -1.32
C PRO A 2 -25.17 -17.89 -1.93
N ARG A 3 -25.02 -16.58 -1.78
CA ARG A 3 -23.85 -15.82 -2.19
C ARG A 3 -23.26 -15.10 -0.98
N ALA A 4 -21.95 -15.22 -0.79
CA ALA A 4 -21.18 -14.52 0.23
C ALA A 4 -20.24 -13.50 -0.43
N VAL A 5 -19.90 -12.46 0.30
CA VAL A 5 -18.83 -11.51 -0.06
C VAL A 5 -17.77 -11.60 1.02
N ALA A 6 -16.58 -12.09 0.66
CA ALA A 6 -15.43 -12.11 1.54
C ALA A 6 -14.70 -10.76 1.43
N CYS A 7 -15.01 -9.85 2.36
CA CYS A 7 -14.47 -8.49 2.39
C CYS A 7 -13.60 -8.22 3.66
N PRO A 8 -12.54 -9.01 3.91
CA PRO A 8 -11.71 -8.83 5.09
C PRO A 8 -10.65 -7.73 4.88
N ASP A 9 -10.22 -7.14 5.99
CA ASP A 9 -8.92 -6.47 6.10
C ASP A 9 -7.85 -7.47 6.58
N LYS A 10 -6.58 -7.09 6.49
CA LYS A 10 -5.45 -7.90 6.92
C LYS A 10 -5.46 -8.15 8.43
N PHE A 11 -4.90 -9.30 8.84
CA PHE A 11 -4.49 -9.53 10.22
C PHE A 11 -3.03 -9.12 10.33
N LYS A 12 -2.79 -7.92 10.87
CA LYS A 12 -1.45 -7.31 10.95
C LYS A 12 -0.42 -8.28 11.54
N GLY A 13 0.64 -8.56 10.78
CA GLY A 13 1.72 -9.47 11.17
C GLY A 13 1.40 -10.97 11.03
N THR A 14 0.21 -11.33 10.54
CA THR A 14 -0.27 -12.72 10.49
C THR A 14 -0.72 -13.15 9.09
N ALA A 15 -1.63 -12.41 8.46
CA ALA A 15 -2.18 -12.78 7.15
C ALA A 15 -2.64 -11.55 6.37
N THR A 16 -2.46 -11.57 5.05
CA THR A 16 -2.95 -10.55 4.12
C THR A 16 -4.46 -10.63 3.96
N ALA A 17 -5.09 -9.52 3.56
CA ALA A 17 -6.52 -9.50 3.23
C ALA A 17 -6.88 -10.54 2.14
N THR A 18 -6.00 -10.72 1.16
CA THR A 18 -6.17 -11.72 0.08
C THR A 18 -6.16 -13.16 0.61
N GLU A 19 -5.24 -13.51 1.51
CA GLU A 19 -5.20 -14.85 2.12
C GLU A 19 -6.45 -15.14 2.94
N ILE A 20 -6.93 -14.14 3.70
CA ILE A 20 -8.14 -14.27 4.50
C ILE A 20 -9.37 -14.41 3.57
N ALA A 21 -9.44 -13.63 2.50
CA ALA A 21 -10.54 -13.70 1.53
C ALA A 21 -10.59 -15.07 0.84
N ALA A 22 -9.44 -15.61 0.47
CA ALA A 22 -9.32 -16.94 -0.11
C ALA A 22 -9.74 -18.05 0.87
N ALA A 23 -9.37 -17.95 2.15
CA ALA A 23 -9.79 -18.89 3.18
C ALA A 23 -11.31 -18.89 3.40
N ILE A 24 -11.94 -17.71 3.42
CA ILE A 24 -13.40 -17.56 3.52
C ILE A 24 -14.09 -18.15 2.28
N ALA A 25 -13.57 -17.87 1.08
CA ALA A 25 -14.11 -18.41 -0.17
C ALA A 25 -14.06 -19.93 -0.21
N ALA A 26 -12.93 -20.55 0.14
CA ALA A 26 -12.80 -22.00 0.20
C ALA A 26 -13.84 -22.64 1.15
N ALA A 27 -14.07 -22.01 2.31
CA ALA A 27 -15.07 -22.50 3.28
C ALA A 27 -16.52 -22.35 2.80
N ALA A 28 -16.82 -21.32 2.00
CA ALA A 28 -18.13 -21.10 1.39
C ALA A 28 -18.39 -22.07 0.23
N GLU A 29 -17.39 -22.27 -0.63
CA GLU A 29 -17.44 -23.20 -1.77
C GLU A 29 -17.63 -24.64 -1.31
N ALA A 30 -16.96 -25.06 -0.22
CA ALA A 30 -17.17 -26.37 0.40
C ALA A 30 -18.62 -26.61 0.88
N ARG A 31 -19.43 -25.56 1.03
CA ARG A 31 -20.86 -25.61 1.38
C ARG A 31 -21.79 -25.41 0.18
N GLY A 32 -21.24 -25.33 -1.04
CA GLY A 32 -22.01 -25.10 -2.27
C GLY A 32 -22.49 -23.66 -2.43
N TRP A 33 -21.83 -22.69 -1.81
CA TRP A 33 -22.12 -21.26 -1.95
C TRP A 33 -21.20 -20.64 -3.00
N ASN A 34 -21.66 -19.54 -3.63
CA ASN A 34 -20.78 -18.68 -4.41
C ASN A 34 -20.12 -17.65 -3.47
N CYS A 35 -18.84 -17.33 -3.67
CA CYS A 35 -18.14 -16.33 -2.87
C CYS A 35 -17.39 -15.33 -3.76
N ASP A 36 -17.71 -14.05 -3.62
CA ASP A 36 -16.93 -12.97 -4.23
C ASP A 36 -15.81 -12.56 -3.26
N GLN A 37 -14.56 -12.61 -3.71
CA GLN A 37 -13.40 -12.19 -2.93
C GLN A 37 -13.12 -10.70 -3.17
N VAL A 38 -13.27 -9.89 -2.14
CA VAL A 38 -13.12 -8.43 -2.19
C VAL A 38 -12.21 -7.98 -1.04
N PRO A 39 -10.91 -8.36 -1.04
CA PRO A 39 -10.00 -7.90 0.00
C PRO A 39 -9.96 -6.37 0.05
N VAL A 40 -9.98 -5.81 1.25
CA VAL A 40 -9.92 -4.36 1.48
C VAL A 40 -8.68 -3.98 2.28
N ALA A 41 -8.38 -2.69 2.27
CA ALA A 41 -7.34 -2.09 3.10
C ALA A 41 -7.79 -0.69 3.56
N ASP A 42 -7.24 -0.24 4.67
CA ASP A 42 -7.52 1.06 5.29
C ASP A 42 -6.61 2.20 4.80
N GLY A 43 -5.80 1.94 3.77
CA GLY A 43 -4.79 2.86 3.27
C GLY A 43 -3.40 2.64 3.87
N GLY A 44 -3.21 1.64 4.74
CA GLY A 44 -1.89 1.20 5.17
C GLY A 44 -1.19 0.24 4.21
N GLU A 45 -0.15 -0.42 4.71
CA GLU A 45 0.51 -1.56 4.03
C GLU A 45 -0.53 -2.59 3.54
N GLY A 46 -0.39 -3.06 2.30
CA GLY A 46 -1.29 -4.06 1.72
C GLY A 46 -2.45 -3.46 0.90
N THR A 47 -2.54 -2.14 0.82
CA THR A 47 -3.49 -1.41 -0.04
C THR A 47 -3.23 -1.67 -1.53
N LEU A 48 -1.97 -1.78 -1.94
CA LEU A 48 -1.52 -2.05 -3.30
C LEU A 48 -1.98 -3.43 -3.77
N GLU A 49 -1.91 -4.41 -2.87
CA GLU A 49 -2.42 -5.77 -3.06
C GLU A 49 -3.95 -5.80 -3.07
N ALA A 50 -4.60 -5.14 -2.11
CA ALA A 50 -6.06 -5.08 -2.02
C ALA A 50 -6.69 -4.44 -3.26
N LEU A 51 -6.04 -3.41 -3.81
CA LEU A 51 -6.43 -2.76 -5.06
C LEU A 51 -5.91 -3.48 -6.31
N GLY A 52 -5.42 -4.71 -6.16
CA GLY A 52 -4.91 -5.53 -7.26
C GLY A 52 -5.94 -5.80 -8.36
N ALA A 53 -7.22 -5.83 -8.00
CA ALA A 53 -8.35 -6.00 -8.91
C ALA A 53 -8.51 -4.84 -9.92
N LEU A 54 -7.92 -3.67 -9.66
CA LEU A 54 -7.88 -2.56 -10.63
C LEU A 54 -7.06 -2.87 -11.89
N GLY A 55 -6.32 -3.99 -11.91
CA GLY A 55 -5.41 -4.33 -12.98
C GLY A 55 -4.18 -3.42 -12.99
N GLY A 56 -3.56 -3.24 -14.16
CA GLY A 56 -2.33 -2.47 -14.27
C GLY A 56 -1.09 -3.24 -13.83
N ARG A 57 0.08 -2.61 -13.94
CA ARG A 57 1.38 -3.23 -13.62
C ARG A 57 1.94 -2.64 -12.34
N ILE A 58 2.55 -3.50 -11.53
CA ILE A 58 3.46 -3.07 -10.47
C ILE A 58 4.71 -2.50 -11.12
N ARG A 59 5.08 -1.29 -10.69
CA ARG A 59 6.30 -0.57 -11.04
C ARG A 59 7.16 -0.43 -9.79
N ARG A 60 8.45 -0.18 -9.98
CA ARG A 60 9.43 0.02 -8.92
C ARG A 60 10.19 1.30 -9.18
N SER A 61 10.35 2.11 -8.14
CA SER A 61 11.17 3.31 -8.14
C SER A 61 12.13 3.27 -6.97
N GLN A 62 13.37 3.72 -7.17
CA GLN A 62 14.26 4.01 -6.05
C GLN A 62 13.95 5.42 -5.56
N VAL A 63 13.65 5.55 -4.27
CA VAL A 63 13.25 6.81 -3.61
C VAL A 63 13.96 6.93 -2.26
N MET A 64 13.95 8.11 -1.67
CA MET A 64 14.51 8.36 -0.35
C MET A 64 13.71 7.63 0.74
N GLY A 65 14.37 6.80 1.53
CA GLY A 65 13.79 6.16 2.69
C GLY A 65 13.55 7.14 3.85
N PRO A 66 12.89 6.71 4.94
CA PRO A 66 12.46 7.62 6.00
C PRO A 66 13.63 8.38 6.64
N LEU A 67 14.79 7.73 6.80
CA LEU A 67 16.00 8.29 7.43
C LEU A 67 17.09 8.67 6.41
N GLY A 68 16.74 8.78 5.12
CA GLY A 68 17.63 9.24 4.05
C GLY A 68 18.26 8.15 3.18
N ASP A 69 18.39 6.92 3.68
CA ASP A 69 18.89 5.81 2.87
C ASP A 69 17.91 5.44 1.75
N PRO A 70 18.39 5.16 0.52
CA PRO A 70 17.51 4.87 -0.61
C PRO A 70 16.79 3.52 -0.43
N VAL A 71 15.50 3.50 -0.76
CA VAL A 71 14.65 2.30 -0.76
C VAL A 71 14.07 2.07 -2.14
N THR A 72 13.88 0.79 -2.51
CA THR A 72 13.12 0.44 -3.71
C THR A 72 11.67 0.23 -3.33
N ALA A 73 10.80 1.13 -3.78
CA ALA A 73 9.39 1.10 -3.45
C ALA A 73 8.56 0.68 -4.66
N GLU A 74 7.59 -0.19 -4.41
CA GLU A 74 6.60 -0.64 -5.40
C GLU A 74 5.37 0.25 -5.38
N TRP A 75 4.81 0.46 -6.57
CA TRP A 75 3.55 1.18 -6.78
C TRP A 75 2.87 0.65 -8.04
N ARG A 76 1.61 0.99 -8.27
CA ARG A 76 0.82 0.45 -9.39
C ARG A 76 0.35 1.57 -10.28
N LEU A 77 0.36 1.30 -11.59
CA LEU A 77 -0.32 2.13 -12.58
C LEU A 77 -1.28 1.28 -13.41
N SER A 78 -2.56 1.63 -13.38
CA SER A 78 -3.61 1.07 -14.22
C SER A 78 -4.25 2.18 -15.04
N ARG A 79 -3.93 2.22 -16.34
CA ARG A 79 -4.30 3.32 -17.23
C ARG A 79 -3.76 4.65 -16.67
N GLU A 80 -4.64 5.56 -16.27
CA GLU A 80 -4.31 6.89 -15.74
C GLU A 80 -4.46 6.95 -14.20
N LEU A 81 -4.79 5.83 -13.55
CA LEU A 81 -4.94 5.72 -12.09
C LEU A 81 -3.71 5.04 -11.49
N ALA A 82 -3.01 5.74 -10.61
CA ALA A 82 -1.92 5.19 -9.82
C ALA A 82 -2.35 4.88 -8.38
N VAL A 83 -1.73 3.85 -7.80
CA VAL A 83 -1.82 3.53 -6.37
C VAL A 83 -0.41 3.55 -5.79
N VAL A 84 -0.21 4.43 -4.82
CA VAL A 84 1.04 4.59 -4.08
C VAL A 84 0.79 4.31 -2.61
N GLU A 85 1.70 3.57 -1.96
CA GLU A 85 1.70 3.39 -0.52
C GLU A 85 2.86 4.15 0.09
N MET A 86 2.56 5.13 0.94
CA MET A 86 3.56 5.86 1.70
C MET A 86 4.44 4.92 2.53
N ALA A 87 3.88 3.84 3.11
CA ALA A 87 4.65 2.89 3.91
C ALA A 87 5.82 2.23 3.14
N ARG A 88 5.78 2.18 1.82
CA ARG A 88 6.85 1.59 0.99
C ARG A 88 8.04 2.53 0.79
N ALA A 89 7.87 3.83 1.01
CA ALA A 89 8.95 4.82 0.95
C ALA A 89 9.29 5.41 2.32
N SER A 90 8.28 5.66 3.14
CA SER A 90 8.33 6.40 4.41
C SER A 90 7.75 5.59 5.59
N GLY A 91 7.73 4.26 5.51
CA GLY A 91 7.07 3.37 6.48
C GLY A 91 7.93 2.91 7.65
N LEU A 92 7.26 2.57 8.75
CA LEU A 92 7.89 2.12 10.00
C LEU A 92 8.67 0.81 9.86
N ALA A 93 8.25 -0.07 8.96
CA ALA A 93 8.95 -1.34 8.70
C ALA A 93 10.34 -1.14 8.08
N LEU A 94 10.55 -0.05 7.33
CA LEU A 94 11.82 0.26 6.66
C LEU A 94 12.92 0.65 7.64
N VAL A 95 12.55 1.10 8.84
CA VAL A 95 13.47 1.52 9.91
C VAL A 95 13.54 0.50 11.04
N GLY A 96 13.10 -0.75 10.81
CA GLY A 96 13.17 -1.80 11.83
C GLY A 96 12.08 -1.71 12.90
N GLY A 97 10.95 -1.08 12.61
CA GLY A 97 9.84 -0.96 13.56
C GLY A 97 10.02 0.19 14.54
N ALA A 98 9.29 0.15 15.66
CA ALA A 98 9.31 1.22 16.65
C ALA A 98 10.68 1.39 17.33
N GLU A 99 11.46 0.31 17.46
CA GLU A 99 12.75 0.33 18.14
C GLU A 99 13.87 0.99 17.31
N GLY A 100 13.81 0.89 15.98
CA GLY A 100 14.80 1.48 15.07
C GLY A 100 14.38 2.82 14.46
N ASN A 101 13.22 3.35 14.83
CA ASN A 101 12.70 4.59 14.27
C ASN A 101 13.21 5.84 15.03
N ASP A 102 13.53 6.89 14.29
CA ASP A 102 13.64 8.27 14.78
C ASP A 102 12.52 9.11 14.14
N PRO A 103 11.36 9.27 14.80
CA PRO A 103 10.21 9.97 14.22
C PRO A 103 10.44 11.47 13.94
N LEU A 104 11.44 12.08 14.56
CA LEU A 104 11.78 13.50 14.37
C LEU A 104 12.69 13.69 13.16
N ALA A 105 13.58 12.73 12.88
CA ALA A 105 14.40 12.71 11.69
C ALA A 105 13.67 12.13 10.46
N ALA A 106 12.72 11.21 10.69
CA ALA A 106 12.00 10.53 9.63
C ALA A 106 11.17 11.49 8.75
N ASN A 107 11.35 11.41 7.44
CA ASN A 107 10.73 12.33 6.48
C ASN A 107 9.89 11.64 5.38
N THR A 108 8.93 12.39 4.83
CA THR A 108 8.01 11.96 3.78
C THR A 108 8.53 12.13 2.34
N TYR A 109 9.79 12.52 2.13
CA TYR A 109 10.29 12.93 0.81
C TYR A 109 10.12 11.84 -0.25
N GLY A 110 10.49 10.60 0.07
CA GLY A 110 10.32 9.48 -0.87
C GLY A 110 8.88 9.15 -1.22
N ALA A 111 7.90 9.46 -0.35
CA ALA A 111 6.49 9.32 -0.70
C ALA A 111 6.08 10.34 -1.77
N GLY A 112 6.62 11.57 -1.70
CA GLY A 112 6.45 12.57 -2.76
C GLY A 112 7.13 12.16 -4.07
N GLU A 113 8.33 11.58 -4.00
CA GLU A 113 9.01 11.03 -5.18
C GLU A 113 8.19 9.91 -5.86
N LEU A 114 7.49 9.07 -5.09
CA LEU A 114 6.58 8.07 -5.65
C LEU A 114 5.37 8.69 -6.35
N ILE A 115 4.78 9.74 -5.78
CA ILE A 115 3.68 10.47 -6.41
C ILE A 115 4.18 11.13 -7.71
N SER A 116 5.35 11.77 -7.68
CA SER A 116 5.99 12.37 -8.85
C SER A 116 6.23 11.32 -9.95
N ALA A 117 6.83 10.18 -9.60
CA ALA A 117 7.05 9.07 -10.53
C ALA A 117 5.75 8.51 -11.14
N ALA A 118 4.64 8.53 -10.38
CA ALA A 118 3.33 8.15 -10.89
C ALA A 118 2.79 9.16 -11.91
N VAL A 119 2.89 10.45 -11.61
CA VAL A 119 2.48 11.54 -12.52
C VAL A 119 3.33 11.53 -13.79
N ASP A 120 4.65 11.41 -13.68
CA ASP A 120 5.58 11.31 -14.81
C ASP A 120 5.28 10.11 -15.72
N ALA A 121 4.73 9.04 -15.15
CA ALA A 121 4.30 7.86 -15.89
C ALA A 121 2.92 8.01 -16.57
N GLY A 122 2.29 9.18 -16.45
CA GLY A 122 1.01 9.50 -17.09
C GLY A 122 -0.21 9.31 -16.19
N ALA A 123 -0.05 9.19 -14.87
CA ALA A 123 -1.20 9.17 -13.97
C ALA A 123 -1.86 10.57 -13.89
N THR A 124 -3.19 10.61 -14.03
CA THR A 124 -4.00 11.82 -13.79
C THR A 124 -4.73 11.74 -12.45
N GLU A 125 -4.83 10.55 -11.87
CA GLU A 125 -5.41 10.29 -10.56
C GLU A 125 -4.44 9.42 -9.75
N VAL A 126 -4.21 9.78 -8.48
CA VAL A 126 -3.30 9.04 -7.60
C VAL A 126 -4.01 8.76 -6.28
N ILE A 127 -4.22 7.47 -5.97
CA ILE A 127 -4.63 7.01 -4.65
C ILE A 127 -3.37 6.86 -3.80
N VAL A 128 -3.31 7.59 -2.69
CA VAL A 128 -2.19 7.53 -1.75
C VAL A 128 -2.64 6.86 -0.45
N GLY A 129 -2.12 5.67 -0.19
CA GLY A 129 -2.24 5.02 1.11
C GLY A 129 -1.25 5.63 2.11
N VAL A 130 -1.73 6.18 3.22
CA VAL A 130 -0.94 6.94 4.21
C VAL A 130 -0.68 6.18 5.52
N GLY A 131 -1.22 4.97 5.69
CA GLY A 131 -1.07 4.22 6.94
C GLY A 131 0.32 3.57 7.09
N GLY A 132 0.76 3.36 8.32
CA GLY A 132 2.02 2.66 8.63
C GLY A 132 3.30 3.49 8.48
N SER A 133 3.20 4.81 8.55
CA SER A 133 4.34 5.73 8.45
C SER A 133 5.34 5.62 9.60
N ALA A 134 6.60 5.96 9.31
CA ALA A 134 7.65 6.22 10.31
C ALA A 134 7.68 7.69 10.78
N THR A 135 6.99 8.57 10.05
CA THR A 135 7.24 10.02 10.02
C THR A 135 6.24 10.82 10.82
N THR A 136 6.66 11.99 11.32
CA THR A 136 5.78 13.00 11.95
C THR A 136 5.91 14.40 11.36
N ASP A 137 6.56 14.53 10.19
CA ASP A 137 6.88 15.80 9.50
C ASP A 137 5.68 16.52 8.84
N GLY A 138 4.45 16.05 9.06
CA GLY A 138 3.22 16.63 8.53
C GLY A 138 3.11 16.59 6.99
N GLY A 139 3.90 15.76 6.29
CA GLY A 139 3.90 15.70 4.83
C GLY A 139 4.77 16.75 4.14
N LEU A 140 5.53 17.55 4.90
CA LEU A 140 6.38 18.61 4.34
C LEU A 140 7.44 18.04 3.37
N GLY A 141 8.02 16.88 3.68
CA GLY A 141 8.96 16.20 2.80
C GLY A 141 8.32 15.86 1.45
N ALA A 142 7.14 15.25 1.45
CA ALA A 142 6.42 14.87 0.23
C ALA A 142 6.10 16.08 -0.65
N VAL A 143 5.63 17.19 -0.06
CA VAL A 143 5.33 18.42 -0.80
C VAL A 143 6.59 19.04 -1.41
N ARG A 144 7.76 18.92 -0.77
CA ARG A 144 9.03 19.43 -1.30
C ARG A 144 9.61 18.59 -2.45
N ALA A 145 9.19 17.34 -2.59
CA ALA A 145 9.62 16.45 -3.65
C ALA A 145 8.77 16.59 -4.94
N LEU A 146 7.57 17.18 -4.82
CA LEU A 146 6.65 17.49 -5.92
C LEU A 146 6.93 18.87 -6.52
#